data_AF-A0A5J6FJ53-F1
#
_entry.id   AF-A0A5J6FJ53-F1
#
_cell.length_a   1.000
_cell.length_b   1.000
_cell.length_c   1.000
_cell.angle_alpha   90.00
_cell.angle_beta   90.00
_cell.angle_gamma   90.00
#
_symmetry.space_group_name_H-M   'P 1'
#
loop_
_entity.id
_entity.type
_entity.pdbx_description
1 polymer ?
#
loop_
_entity_poly.entity_id
_entity_poly.type
_entity_poly.pdbx_seq_one_letter_code
_entity_poly.pdbx_strand_id
1 'polypeptide(L)'
;MGTHIGRSWDGPGHVEALCPCPKAPCGLVDRDNTSDACGQHPPENMRTIRTSHRLEDCPEVGRDVVVAMSRTIRAREAVVKAADEWDGAYFSFELDDAIDDYRAAVEHEAAERIRNSERLRSYTDDHMGDCNAAADAIDPDVEEST
;
A
#
# COMPACT_ATOMS: atom_id res chain seq x y z
N MET A 1 -13.85 -22.42 -4.54
CA MET A 1 -12.39 -22.17 -4.55
C MET A 1 -12.25 -20.67 -4.56
N GLY A 2 -11.88 -20.08 -3.42
CA GLY A 2 -11.71 -18.63 -3.30
C GLY A 2 -10.50 -18.15 -4.08
N THR A 3 -10.46 -16.86 -4.39
CA THR A 3 -9.36 -16.24 -5.14
C THR A 3 -9.16 -14.83 -4.61
N HIS A 4 -7.92 -14.50 -4.26
CA HIS A 4 -7.56 -13.13 -3.95
C HIS A 4 -7.27 -12.38 -5.25
N ILE A 5 -7.87 -11.21 -5.41
CA ILE A 5 -7.84 -10.42 -6.65
C ILE A 5 -7.45 -8.97 -6.37
N GLY A 6 -6.76 -8.38 -7.33
CA GLY A 6 -6.35 -6.99 -7.34
C GLY A 6 -6.40 -6.37 -8.75
N ARG A 7 -6.35 -5.04 -8.74
CA ARG A 7 -6.44 -4.13 -9.90
C ARG A 7 -5.10 -3.47 -10.21
N SER A 8 -4.23 -3.39 -9.21
CA SER A 8 -2.84 -2.98 -9.35
C SER A 8 -2.04 -4.05 -10.11
N TRP A 9 -1.05 -3.63 -10.90
CA TRP A 9 -0.21 -4.52 -11.72
C TRP A 9 0.83 -5.28 -10.89
N ASP A 10 1.40 -4.63 -9.89
CA ASP A 10 2.58 -5.13 -9.16
C ASP A 10 2.23 -5.62 -7.74
N GLY A 11 1.03 -6.18 -7.58
CA GLY A 11 0.50 -6.65 -6.30
C GLY A 11 -0.43 -5.64 -5.63
N PRO A 12 -0.70 -5.74 -4.32
CA PRO A 12 -1.57 -4.82 -3.59
C PRO A 12 -1.00 -3.40 -3.58
N GLY A 13 -1.82 -2.39 -3.90
CA GLY A 13 -1.36 -1.00 -3.90
C GLY A 13 -2.45 0.01 -3.52
N HIS A 14 -2.26 1.25 -3.95
CA HIS A 14 -3.16 2.37 -3.64
C HIS A 14 -4.63 2.10 -4.07
N VAL A 15 -4.85 1.35 -5.16
CA VAL A 15 -6.20 0.98 -5.61
C VAL A 15 -6.89 0.07 -4.60
N GLU A 16 -6.19 -0.93 -4.08
CA GLU A 16 -6.69 -1.79 -3.02
C GLU A 16 -6.82 -1.01 -1.71
N ALA A 17 -5.91 -0.10 -1.39
CA ALA A 17 -5.93 0.72 -0.19
C ALA A 17 -7.19 1.59 -0.06
N LEU A 18 -7.68 2.12 -1.19
CA LEU A 18 -8.91 2.91 -1.27
C LEU A 18 -10.18 2.07 -1.41
N CYS A 19 -10.04 0.80 -1.79
CA CYS A 19 -11.16 -0.09 -1.97
C CYS A 19 -11.79 -0.50 -0.61
N PRO A 20 -13.13 -0.41 -0.44
CA PRO A 20 -13.79 -0.73 0.83
C PRO A 20 -13.86 -2.22 1.14
N CYS A 21 -13.51 -3.09 0.19
CA CYS A 21 -13.57 -4.54 0.41
C CYS A 21 -12.62 -4.98 1.52
N PRO A 22 -13.02 -5.98 2.34
CA PRO A 22 -12.14 -6.67 3.26
C PRO A 22 -10.85 -7.13 2.58
N LYS A 23 -9.71 -6.85 3.22
CA LYS A 23 -8.40 -7.27 2.72
C LYS A 23 -8.04 -8.63 3.27
N ALA A 24 -7.62 -9.52 2.38
CA ALA A 24 -6.93 -10.75 2.71
C ALA A 24 -5.55 -10.45 3.34
N PRO A 25 -4.89 -11.45 3.96
CA PRO A 25 -3.54 -11.29 4.54
C PRO A 25 -2.50 -10.75 3.56
N CYS A 26 -2.60 -11.08 2.27
CA CYS A 26 -1.74 -10.54 1.23
C CYS A 26 -2.05 -9.10 0.81
N GLY A 27 -3.08 -8.45 1.35
CA GLY A 27 -3.49 -7.09 0.96
C GLY A 27 -4.44 -7.00 -0.25
N LEU A 28 -4.65 -8.09 -0.98
CA LEU A 28 -5.65 -8.19 -2.04
C LEU A 28 -7.07 -8.43 -1.49
N VAL A 29 -8.07 -8.41 -2.36
CA VAL A 29 -9.48 -8.62 -2.00
C VAL A 29 -9.88 -10.08 -2.25
N ASP A 30 -10.57 -10.71 -1.31
CA ASP A 30 -11.21 -12.00 -1.58
C ASP A 30 -12.42 -11.80 -2.50
N ARG A 31 -12.37 -12.44 -3.67
CA ARG A 31 -13.42 -12.35 -4.70
C ARG A 31 -14.78 -12.75 -4.17
N ASP A 32 -14.83 -13.71 -3.25
CA ASP A 32 -16.08 -14.24 -2.72
C ASP A 32 -16.60 -13.39 -1.54
N ASN A 33 -15.84 -12.37 -1.12
CA ASN A 33 -16.15 -11.48 0.00
C ASN A 33 -15.97 -9.99 -0.37
N THR A 34 -16.48 -9.61 -1.55
CA THR A 34 -16.47 -8.21 -2.01
C THR A 34 -17.60 -7.42 -1.33
N SER A 35 -17.37 -6.15 -1.04
CA SER A 35 -18.40 -5.26 -0.51
C SER A 35 -19.31 -4.75 -1.63
N ASP A 36 -20.61 -4.70 -1.40
CA ASP A 36 -21.61 -4.13 -2.34
C ASP A 36 -21.37 -2.64 -2.64
N ALA A 37 -20.72 -1.92 -1.73
CA ALA A 37 -20.34 -0.52 -1.92
C ALA A 37 -19.08 -0.35 -2.81
N CYS A 38 -18.43 -1.44 -3.21
CA CYS A 38 -17.22 -1.38 -4.00
C CYS A 38 -17.53 -1.12 -5.48
N GLY A 39 -17.11 0.01 -6.03
CA GLY A 39 -17.22 0.26 -7.48
C GLY A 39 -16.23 -0.51 -8.36
N GLN A 40 -15.43 -1.43 -7.80
CA GLN A 40 -14.26 -2.02 -8.48
C GLN A 40 -14.32 -3.54 -8.64
N HIS A 41 -14.52 -4.26 -7.54
CA HIS A 41 -14.38 -5.72 -7.48
C HIS A 41 -15.69 -6.54 -7.61
N PRO A 42 -16.90 -5.98 -7.41
CA PRO A 42 -18.11 -6.74 -7.67
C PRO A 42 -18.14 -7.24 -9.11
N PRO A 43 -18.70 -8.45 -9.36
CA PRO A 43 -18.73 -9.05 -10.69
C PRO A 43 -19.24 -8.12 -11.80
N GLU A 44 -20.21 -7.27 -11.48
CA GLU A 44 -20.82 -6.29 -12.40
C GLU A 44 -19.86 -5.15 -12.80
N ASN A 45 -18.85 -4.87 -11.96
CA ASN A 45 -17.87 -3.79 -12.11
C ASN A 45 -16.44 -4.31 -12.35
N MET A 46 -16.28 -5.61 -12.56
CA MET A 46 -15.00 -6.28 -12.83
C MET A 46 -14.42 -5.80 -14.18
N ARG A 47 -13.76 -4.64 -14.17
CA ARG A 47 -12.69 -4.33 -15.11
C ARG A 47 -11.54 -5.32 -14.92
N THR A 48 -10.68 -5.44 -15.93
CA THR A 48 -9.57 -6.39 -16.00
C THR A 48 -8.85 -6.55 -14.66
N ILE A 49 -9.01 -7.74 -14.06
CA ILE A 49 -8.25 -8.17 -12.89
C ILE A 49 -6.81 -8.34 -13.36
N ARG A 50 -5.88 -7.68 -12.68
CA ARG A 50 -4.48 -7.61 -13.11
C ARG A 50 -3.56 -8.48 -12.27
N THR A 51 -3.93 -8.63 -11.00
CA THR A 51 -3.25 -9.49 -10.04
C THR A 51 -4.26 -10.47 -9.45
N SER A 52 -3.90 -11.75 -9.41
CA SER A 52 -4.74 -12.76 -8.76
C SER A 52 -3.92 -13.98 -8.37
N HIS A 53 -4.28 -14.59 -7.24
CA HIS A 53 -3.76 -15.89 -6.86
C HIS A 53 -4.83 -16.67 -6.07
N ARG A 54 -4.65 -17.99 -5.98
CA ARG A 54 -5.56 -18.84 -5.19
C ARG A 54 -5.29 -18.68 -3.70
N LEU A 55 -6.23 -19.10 -2.86
CA LEU A 55 -6.08 -19.01 -1.40
C LEU A 55 -4.84 -19.77 -0.91
N GLU A 56 -4.59 -20.94 -1.50
CA GLU A 56 -3.44 -21.79 -1.18
C GLU A 56 -2.07 -21.18 -1.54
N ASP A 57 -2.04 -20.24 -2.48
CA ASP A 57 -0.81 -19.57 -2.95
C ASP A 57 -0.62 -18.20 -2.28
N CYS A 58 -1.31 -17.94 -1.17
CA CYS A 58 -1.26 -16.63 -0.53
C CYS A 58 0.12 -16.35 0.09
N PRO A 59 0.75 -15.20 -0.23
CA PRO A 59 2.01 -14.85 0.41
C PRO A 59 1.83 -14.41 1.87
N GLU A 60 0.60 -14.17 2.33
CA GLU A 60 0.26 -13.79 3.71
C GLU A 60 0.94 -12.52 4.25
N VAL A 61 1.52 -11.72 3.36
CA VAL A 61 2.18 -10.44 3.66
C VAL A 61 1.63 -9.36 2.73
N GLY A 62 1.35 -8.16 3.26
CA GLY A 62 0.92 -7.00 2.48
C GLY A 62 -0.37 -6.33 2.98
N ARG A 63 -1.17 -6.98 3.82
CA ARG A 63 -2.40 -6.37 4.38
C ARG A 63 -2.11 -5.12 5.19
N ASP A 64 -1.11 -5.19 6.05
CA ASP A 64 -0.61 -4.11 6.89
C ASP A 64 -0.18 -2.90 6.06
N VAL A 65 0.58 -3.13 4.99
CA VAL A 65 1.01 -2.08 4.05
C VAL A 65 -0.21 -1.40 3.42
N VAL A 66 -1.16 -2.17 2.88
CA VAL A 66 -2.38 -1.62 2.26
C VAL A 66 -3.22 -0.83 3.27
N VAL A 67 -3.31 -1.29 4.52
CA VAL A 67 -4.01 -0.57 5.59
C VAL A 67 -3.28 0.72 5.96
N ALA A 68 -1.95 0.72 6.04
CA ALA A 68 -1.15 1.90 6.28
C ALA A 68 -1.34 2.95 5.17
N MET A 69 -1.26 2.52 3.90
CA MET A 69 -1.55 3.38 2.73
C MET A 69 -2.97 3.98 2.79
N SER A 70 -3.97 3.19 3.19
CA SER A 70 -5.35 3.69 3.32
C SER A 70 -5.46 4.80 4.37
N ARG A 71 -4.75 4.62 5.50
CA ARG A 71 -4.73 5.61 6.60
C ARG A 71 -4.00 6.88 6.20
N THR A 72 -2.86 6.79 5.52
CA THR A 72 -2.11 7.97 5.05
C THR A 72 -2.93 8.78 4.06
N ILE A 73 -3.60 8.13 3.08
CA ILE A 73 -4.45 8.85 2.12
C ILE A 73 -5.61 9.56 2.83
N ARG A 74 -6.30 8.88 3.75
CA ARG A 74 -7.41 9.50 4.52
C ARG A 74 -6.95 10.64 5.42
N ALA A 75 -5.78 10.51 6.04
CA ALA A 75 -5.20 11.58 6.85
C ALA A 75 -4.92 12.82 5.98
N ARG A 76 -4.33 12.62 4.80
CA ARG A 76 -4.10 13.70 3.83
C ARG A 76 -5.41 14.37 3.39
N GLU A 77 -6.42 13.59 3.02
CA GLU A 77 -7.74 14.11 2.63
C GLU A 77 -8.40 14.92 3.76
N ALA A 78 -8.30 14.44 5.01
CA ALA A 78 -8.83 15.14 6.16
C ALA A 78 -8.11 16.48 6.41
N VAL A 79 -6.78 16.52 6.25
CA VAL A 79 -6.02 17.76 6.38
C VAL A 79 -6.39 18.75 5.28
N VAL A 80 -6.42 18.32 4.02
CA VAL A 80 -6.82 19.17 2.89
C VAL A 80 -8.23 19.72 3.09
N LYS A 81 -9.17 18.87 3.50
CA LYS A 81 -10.55 19.29 3.77
C LYS A 81 -10.63 20.30 4.92
N ALA A 82 -9.89 20.08 6.01
CA ALA A 82 -9.86 21.01 7.14
C ALA A 82 -9.26 22.36 6.73
N ALA A 83 -8.29 22.37 5.83
CA ALA A 83 -7.72 23.59 5.26
C ALA A 83 -8.72 24.34 4.36
N ASP A 84 -9.50 23.62 3.54
CA ASP A 84 -10.52 24.20 2.64
C ASP A 84 -11.75 24.76 3.39
N GLU A 85 -12.15 24.12 4.49
CA GLU A 85 -13.28 24.55 5.33
C GLU A 85 -12.93 25.73 6.26
N TRP A 86 -11.65 26.07 6.40
CA TRP A 86 -11.22 27.23 7.19
C TRP A 86 -11.18 28.49 6.33
N ASP A 87 -12.27 29.27 6.42
CA ASP A 87 -12.44 30.57 5.76
C ASP A 87 -11.36 31.57 6.20
N GLY A 88 -10.21 31.57 5.50
CA GLY A 88 -9.20 32.63 5.58
C GLY A 88 -7.76 32.27 5.96
N ALA A 89 -7.32 31.00 5.99
CA ALA A 89 -5.92 30.67 6.31
C ALA A 89 -5.16 29.94 5.19
N TYR A 90 -4.00 30.49 4.87
CA TYR A 90 -2.94 29.96 4.03
C TYR A 90 -2.56 28.54 4.48
N PHE A 91 -2.56 27.56 3.57
CA PHE A 91 -1.94 26.25 3.80
C PHE A 91 -0.47 26.49 4.18
N SER A 92 -0.12 26.26 5.45
CA SER A 92 1.22 26.56 5.95
C SER A 92 2.20 25.54 5.40
N PHE A 93 3.34 26.00 4.87
CA PHE A 93 4.46 25.14 4.48
C PHE A 93 4.82 24.13 5.57
N GLU A 94 4.76 24.53 6.84
CA GLU A 94 5.02 23.64 8.00
C GLU A 94 4.10 22.40 8.07
N LEU A 95 2.86 22.50 7.55
CA LEU A 95 1.91 21.38 7.53
C LEU A 95 2.12 20.47 6.31
N ASP A 96 2.53 21.05 5.18
CA ASP A 96 2.96 20.29 4.01
C ASP A 96 4.23 19.49 4.35
N ASP A 97 5.21 20.17 4.95
CA ASP A 97 6.45 19.57 5.45
C ASP A 97 6.16 18.45 6.44
N ALA A 98 5.23 18.65 7.39
CA ALA A 98 4.87 17.60 8.35
C ALA A 98 4.17 16.38 7.70
N ILE A 99 3.38 16.58 6.64
CA ILE A 99 2.77 15.48 5.87
C ILE A 99 3.84 14.72 5.09
N ASP A 100 4.76 15.45 4.45
CA ASP A 100 5.87 14.85 3.71
C ASP A 100 6.85 14.12 4.65
N ASP A 101 7.16 14.68 5.83
CA ASP A 101 7.94 14.02 6.87
C ASP A 101 7.26 12.73 7.35
N TYR A 102 5.95 12.76 7.59
CA TYR A 102 5.21 11.57 7.99
C TYR A 102 5.18 10.51 6.89
N ARG A 103 5.01 10.93 5.63
CA ARG A 103 5.08 10.04 4.48
C ARG A 103 6.47 9.41 4.36
N ALA A 104 7.52 10.21 4.43
CA ALA A 104 8.91 9.75 4.38
C ALA A 104 9.20 8.75 5.52
N ALA A 105 8.73 9.01 6.73
CA ALA A 105 8.89 8.08 7.86
C ALA A 105 8.18 6.73 7.64
N VAL A 106 6.99 6.73 7.03
CA VAL A 106 6.25 5.50 6.68
C VAL A 106 6.92 4.75 5.53
N GLU A 107 7.40 5.47 4.52
CA GLU A 107 8.13 4.90 3.38
C GLU A 107 9.46 4.27 3.85
N HIS A 108 10.21 4.95 4.72
CA HIS A 108 11.42 4.45 5.37
C HIS A 108 11.17 3.16 6.18
N GLU A 109 10.14 3.15 7.04
CA GLU A 109 9.81 1.97 7.84
C GLU A 109 9.42 0.77 6.94
N ALA A 110 8.72 1.02 5.83
CA ALA A 110 8.39 -0.02 4.86
C ALA A 110 9.64 -0.55 4.13
N ALA A 111 10.53 0.33 3.71
CA ALA A 111 11.80 -0.03 3.08
C ALA A 111 12.68 -0.88 4.02
N GLU A 112 12.79 -0.49 5.30
CA GLU A 112 13.54 -1.24 6.30
C GLU A 112 12.96 -2.63 6.57
N ARG A 113 11.63 -2.77 6.58
CA ARG A 113 10.98 -4.09 6.67
C ARG A 113 11.32 -4.99 5.48
N ILE A 114 11.45 -4.42 4.29
CA ILE A 114 11.85 -5.15 3.08
C ILE A 114 13.32 -5.58 3.18
N ARG A 115 14.24 -4.64 3.47
CA ARG A 115 15.69 -4.92 3.62
C ARG A 115 15.98 -5.98 4.69
N ASN A 116 15.19 -5.98 5.77
CA ASN A 116 15.41 -6.84 6.93
C ASN A 116 14.54 -8.11 7.00
N SER A 117 13.72 -8.38 5.99
CA SER A 117 12.83 -9.54 6.00
C SER A 117 13.58 -10.87 5.89
N GLU A 118 13.58 -11.67 6.97
CA GLU A 118 14.12 -13.05 6.98
C GLU A 118 13.43 -13.95 5.94
N ARG A 119 12.13 -13.73 5.73
CA ARG A 119 11.35 -14.48 4.74
C ARG A 119 11.80 -14.16 3.32
N LEU A 120 12.03 -12.89 2.97
CA LEU A 120 12.51 -12.52 1.63
C LEU A 120 13.92 -13.04 1.38
N ARG A 121 14.79 -13.04 2.40
CA ARG A 121 16.13 -13.64 2.35
C ARG A 121 16.11 -15.14 2.04
N SER A 122 15.06 -15.85 2.45
CA SER A 122 14.91 -17.30 2.21
C SER A 122 14.49 -17.68 0.78
N TYR A 123 14.10 -16.70 -0.07
CA TYR A 123 13.72 -16.96 -1.47
C TYR A 123 14.92 -17.07 -2.46
N THR A 124 16.16 -16.91 -1.98
CA THR A 124 17.46 -17.34 -2.58
C THR A 124 18.00 -16.71 -3.90
N ASP A 125 19.35 -16.60 -3.88
CA ASP A 125 20.41 -16.39 -4.90
C ASP A 125 20.64 -15.01 -5.55
N ASP A 126 19.63 -14.29 -6.04
CA ASP A 126 19.81 -12.96 -6.67
C ASP A 126 18.72 -11.92 -6.30
N HIS A 127 17.56 -12.38 -5.81
CA HIS A 127 16.38 -11.56 -5.52
C HIS A 127 16.54 -10.57 -4.36
N MET A 128 17.54 -10.74 -3.49
CA MET A 128 17.82 -9.73 -2.46
C MET A 128 18.37 -8.44 -3.08
N GLY A 129 19.03 -8.51 -4.24
CA GLY A 129 19.41 -7.33 -5.02
C GLY A 129 18.19 -6.54 -5.46
N ASP A 130 17.18 -7.22 -6.03
CA ASP A 130 15.93 -6.61 -6.48
C ASP A 130 15.08 -6.07 -5.32
N CYS A 131 15.06 -6.78 -4.18
CA CYS A 131 14.36 -6.32 -2.98
C CYS A 131 15.02 -5.06 -2.39
N ASN A 132 16.35 -5.01 -2.37
CA ASN A 132 17.08 -3.83 -1.92
C ASN A 132 16.88 -2.66 -2.91
N ALA A 133 16.94 -2.91 -4.22
CA ALA A 133 16.66 -1.88 -5.22
C ALA A 133 15.23 -1.33 -5.13
N ALA A 134 14.25 -2.19 -4.82
CA ALA A 134 12.89 -1.75 -4.56
C ALA A 134 12.77 -0.93 -3.27
N ALA A 135 13.49 -1.32 -2.20
CA ALA A 135 13.55 -0.55 -0.96
C ALA A 135 14.22 0.82 -1.19
N ASP A 136 15.28 0.89 -1.98
CA ASP A 136 15.99 2.15 -2.30
C ASP A 136 15.15 3.05 -3.23
N ALA A 137 14.29 2.48 -4.08
CA ALA A 137 13.32 3.27 -4.84
C ALA A 137 12.18 3.84 -3.97
N ILE A 138 11.86 3.19 -2.86
CA ILE A 138 10.87 3.65 -1.87
C ILE A 138 11.49 4.70 -0.94
N ASP A 139 12.76 4.52 -0.59
CA ASP A 139 13.51 5.36 0.34
C ASP A 139 14.92 5.65 -0.19
N PRO A 140 15.04 6.63 -1.12
CA PRO A 140 16.28 6.95 -1.82
C PRO A 140 17.29 7.73 -0.98
N ASP A 141 16.85 8.28 0.17
CA ASP A 141 17.64 9.17 1.02
C ASP A 141 18.25 8.44 2.24
N VAL A 142 18.23 7.10 2.25
CA VAL A 142 19.07 6.33 3.18
C VAL A 142 20.52 6.67 2.90
N GLU A 143 21.08 7.59 3.68
CA GLU A 143 22.51 7.76 3.80
C GLU A 143 23.10 6.37 4.08
N GLU A 144 24.03 5.92 3.24
CA GLU A 144 24.82 4.70 3.48
C GLU A 144 25.49 4.84 4.84
N SER A 145 24.82 4.35 5.90
CA SER A 145 25.37 4.32 7.24
C SER A 145 26.53 3.32 7.22
N THR A 146 27.74 3.87 7.03
CA THR A 146 29.02 3.17 7.14
C THR A 146 29.48 3.12 8.59
#